data_AF-A0A6A4MDM1-F1
#
_entry.id   AF-A0A6A4MDM1-F1
#
_cell.length_a   1.000
_cell.length_b   1.000
_cell.length_c   1.000
_cell.angle_alpha   90.00
_cell.angle_beta   90.00
_cell.angle_gamma   90.00
#
_symmetry.space_group_name_H-M   'P 1'
#
loop_
_entity.id
_entity.type
_entity.pdbx_description
1 polymer ?
#
loop_
_entity_poly.entity_id
_entity_poly.type
_entity_poly.pdbx_seq_one_letter_code
_entity_poly.pdbx_strand_id
1 'polypeptide(L)'
;MEHSEVQIRDIWMSNFRNEMARIDSRLGTYNMIAFDMEFPGFLRNTPREASEEARYRDLKFNVDRLKPIQLGLTVFNNEGRIGGSWQVNFNDFDVTNDLQEILANHGVIKWVTFHGLYDLGYLLRMLTQTYTPDSVVEFAKKVGEVLGSVYDVKFMANTATG
;
A
#
# COMPACT_ATOMS: atom_id res chain seq x y z
N MET A 1 0.39 -8.88 28.08
CA MET A 1 0.41 -9.67 26.83
C MET A 1 1.82 -9.52 26.29
N GLU A 2 2.58 -10.60 26.21
CA GLU A 2 3.89 -10.57 25.55
C GLU A 2 3.64 -10.35 24.06
N HIS A 3 3.88 -9.14 23.58
CA HIS A 3 4.13 -8.94 22.16
C HIS A 3 5.51 -9.54 21.90
N SER A 4 5.54 -10.79 21.41
CA SER A 4 6.74 -11.27 20.73
C SER A 4 7.14 -10.20 19.73
N GLU A 5 8.36 -9.68 19.84
CA GLU A 5 8.86 -8.60 19.00
C GLU A 5 8.64 -8.99 17.53
N VAL A 6 7.81 -8.21 16.83
CA VAL A 6 7.44 -8.55 15.45
C VAL A 6 8.67 -8.33 14.60
N GLN A 7 9.32 -9.43 14.21
CA GLN A 7 10.49 -9.37 13.34
C GLN A 7 10.08 -8.88 11.94
N ILE A 8 10.60 -7.74 11.52
CA ILE A 8 10.48 -7.25 10.15
C ILE A 8 11.45 -8.04 9.27
N ARG A 9 10.93 -8.57 8.15
CA ARG A 9 11.70 -9.35 7.18
C ARG A 9 11.97 -8.54 5.92
N ASP A 10 13.22 -8.23 5.67
CA ASP A 10 13.61 -7.58 4.41
C ASP A 10 13.46 -8.54 3.23
N ILE A 11 12.82 -8.06 2.19
CA ILE A 11 12.68 -8.71 0.89
C ILE A 11 13.55 -7.97 -0.11
N TRP A 12 14.47 -8.73 -0.71
CA TRP A 12 15.36 -8.36 -1.80
C TRP A 12 15.17 -9.35 -2.95
N MET A 13 15.75 -9.07 -4.11
CA MET A 13 15.64 -9.96 -5.28
C MET A 13 16.05 -11.41 -4.96
N SER A 14 17.06 -11.60 -4.11
CA SER A 14 17.63 -12.92 -3.78
C SER A 14 16.72 -13.82 -2.94
N ASN A 15 15.82 -13.24 -2.12
CA ASN A 15 14.89 -13.99 -1.28
C ASN A 15 13.42 -13.76 -1.64
N PHE A 16 13.15 -12.94 -2.66
CA PHE A 16 11.81 -12.51 -3.08
C PHE A 16 10.80 -13.66 -3.16
N ARG A 17 11.06 -14.67 -4.00
CA ARG A 17 10.14 -15.80 -4.17
C ARG A 17 9.83 -16.54 -2.87
N ASN A 18 10.82 -16.70 -2.00
CA ASN A 18 10.65 -17.40 -0.73
C ASN A 18 9.75 -16.60 0.22
N GLU A 19 9.97 -15.29 0.30
CA GLU A 19 9.17 -14.43 1.18
C GLU A 19 7.76 -14.19 0.63
N MET A 20 7.60 -14.09 -0.69
CA MET A 20 6.27 -14.02 -1.33
C MET A 20 5.45 -15.28 -1.06
N ALA A 21 6.05 -16.48 -1.17
CA ALA A 21 5.38 -17.73 -0.79
C ALA A 21 5.00 -17.77 0.71
N ARG A 22 5.81 -17.15 1.58
CA ARG A 22 5.45 -17.02 2.99
C ARG A 22 4.26 -16.08 3.17
N ILE A 23 4.24 -14.93 2.53
CA ILE A 23 3.11 -13.99 2.59
C ILE A 23 1.84 -14.72 2.12
N ASP A 24 1.90 -15.35 0.96
CA ASP A 24 0.79 -16.13 0.37
C ASP A 24 0.23 -17.17 1.36
N SER A 25 1.10 -17.96 2.00
CA SER A 25 0.69 -18.96 2.99
C SER A 25 0.00 -18.38 4.25
N ARG A 26 0.19 -17.08 4.52
CA ARG A 26 -0.40 -16.40 5.69
C ARG A 26 -1.77 -15.78 5.38
N LEU A 27 -1.99 -15.32 4.15
CA LEU A 27 -3.18 -14.55 3.80
C LEU A 27 -4.50 -15.34 3.96
N GLY A 28 -4.45 -16.67 3.91
CA GLY A 28 -5.62 -17.51 4.20
C GLY A 28 -6.14 -17.41 5.66
N THR A 29 -5.29 -17.00 6.61
CA THR A 29 -5.66 -16.80 8.03
C THR A 29 -5.63 -15.32 8.43
N TYR A 30 -4.72 -14.55 7.84
CA TYR A 30 -4.48 -13.14 8.12
C TYR A 30 -4.91 -12.30 6.92
N ASN A 31 -6.22 -12.05 6.83
CA ASN A 31 -6.88 -11.48 5.65
C ASN A 31 -6.89 -9.94 5.59
N MET A 32 -6.07 -9.27 6.42
CA MET A 32 -5.92 -7.82 6.44
C MET A 32 -4.46 -7.45 6.23
N ILE A 33 -4.20 -6.41 5.44
CA ILE A 33 -2.85 -5.91 5.15
C ILE A 33 -2.78 -4.45 5.60
N ALA A 34 -1.87 -4.16 6.52
CA ALA A 34 -1.43 -2.81 6.78
C ALA A 34 -0.21 -2.53 5.89
N PHE A 35 -0.18 -1.40 5.22
CA PHE A 35 0.92 -1.05 4.33
C PHE A 35 1.34 0.41 4.45
N ASP A 36 2.60 0.63 4.09
CA ASP A 36 3.26 1.93 4.05
C ASP A 36 4.27 1.94 2.90
N MET A 37 4.51 3.09 2.28
CA MET A 37 5.41 3.23 1.13
C MET A 37 6.46 4.30 1.39
N GLU A 38 7.72 4.00 1.09
CA GLU A 38 8.76 5.02 1.00
C GLU A 38 9.01 5.40 -0.46
N PHE A 39 9.21 6.70 -0.71
CA PHE A 39 9.43 7.24 -2.05
C PHE A 39 10.37 8.45 -1.98
N PRO A 40 11.03 8.85 -3.08
CA PRO A 40 12.14 9.82 -3.07
C PRO A 40 11.72 11.28 -2.86
N GLY A 41 10.57 11.53 -2.23
CA GLY A 41 10.00 12.85 -2.01
C GLY A 41 9.10 13.32 -3.15
N PHE A 42 9.13 14.62 -3.44
CA PHE A 42 8.17 15.27 -4.35
C PHE A 42 8.89 16.16 -5.39
N LEU A 43 8.50 16.04 -6.66
CA LEU A 43 8.87 16.98 -7.71
C LEU A 43 8.00 18.25 -7.66
N ARG A 44 6.75 18.10 -7.22
CA ARG A 44 5.82 19.20 -6.93
C ARG A 44 5.33 19.09 -5.50
N ASN A 45 5.52 20.17 -4.74
CA ASN A 45 4.97 20.28 -3.39
C ASN A 45 3.57 20.88 -3.46
N THR A 46 2.65 20.30 -2.69
CA THR A 46 1.29 20.82 -2.58
C THR A 46 1.21 21.81 -1.42
N PRO A 47 0.75 23.05 -1.65
CA PRO A 47 0.48 24.01 -0.57
C PRO A 47 -0.55 23.48 0.45
N ARG A 48 -0.44 23.90 1.71
CA ARG A 48 -1.38 23.48 2.77
C ARG A 48 -2.83 23.85 2.44
N GLU A 49 -3.03 25.06 1.91
CA GLU A 49 -4.33 25.62 1.54
C GLU A 49 -4.83 25.16 0.15
N ALA A 50 -4.16 24.21 -0.48
CA ALA A 50 -4.55 23.73 -1.81
C ALA A 50 -5.92 23.04 -1.77
N SER A 51 -6.70 23.27 -2.83
CA SER A 51 -7.93 22.51 -3.07
C SER A 51 -7.64 21.02 -3.24
N GLU A 52 -8.65 20.17 -3.08
CA GLU A 52 -8.51 18.73 -3.27
C GLU A 52 -8.05 18.38 -4.70
N GLU A 53 -8.54 19.09 -5.70
CA GLU A 53 -8.17 18.90 -7.10
C GLU A 53 -6.72 19.29 -7.37
N ALA A 54 -6.24 20.38 -6.76
CA ALA A 54 -4.84 20.80 -6.87
C ALA A 54 -3.92 19.79 -6.19
N ARG A 55 -4.30 19.31 -4.99
CA ARG A 55 -3.58 18.28 -4.25
C ARG A 55 -3.50 16.96 -5.02
N TYR A 56 -4.61 16.54 -5.61
CA TYR A 56 -4.67 15.35 -6.45
C TYR A 56 -3.80 15.50 -7.71
N ARG A 57 -3.82 16.67 -8.36
CA ARG A 57 -3.00 16.94 -9.55
C ARG A 57 -1.51 16.83 -9.27
N ASP A 58 -1.04 17.35 -8.14
CA ASP A 58 0.37 17.24 -7.74
C ASP A 58 0.74 15.80 -7.38
N LEU A 59 -0.14 15.10 -6.65
CA LEU A 59 0.03 13.68 -6.38
C LEU A 59 0.19 12.88 -7.66
N LYS A 60 -0.75 13.01 -8.60
CA LYS A 60 -0.67 12.35 -9.91
C LYS A 60 0.65 12.68 -10.60
N PHE A 61 1.04 13.95 -10.62
CA PHE A 61 2.27 14.38 -11.26
C PHE A 61 3.51 13.68 -10.67
N ASN A 62 3.59 13.59 -9.35
CA ASN A 62 4.68 12.96 -8.61
C ASN A 62 4.67 11.44 -8.78
N VAL A 63 3.53 10.81 -8.48
CA VAL A 63 3.34 9.35 -8.54
C VAL A 63 3.64 8.82 -9.92
N ASP A 64 3.24 9.51 -11.00
CA ASP A 64 3.47 9.05 -12.37
C ASP A 64 4.94 9.17 -12.83
N ARG A 65 5.78 9.94 -12.11
CA ARG A 65 7.17 10.27 -12.51
C ARG A 65 8.25 9.69 -11.60
N LEU A 66 7.92 9.43 -10.35
CA LEU A 66 8.85 8.87 -9.38
C LEU A 66 8.61 7.37 -9.21
N LYS A 67 9.62 6.65 -8.73
CA LYS A 67 9.49 5.24 -8.36
C LYS A 67 9.56 5.13 -6.84
N PRO A 68 8.74 4.28 -6.19
CA PRO A 68 8.88 4.01 -4.78
C PRO A 68 10.23 3.31 -4.50
N ILE A 69 10.70 3.44 -3.27
CA ILE A 69 11.97 2.89 -2.77
C ILE A 69 11.69 1.61 -1.98
N GLN A 70 10.68 1.65 -1.10
CA GLN A 70 10.29 0.52 -0.27
C GLN A 70 8.77 0.41 -0.14
N LEU A 71 8.30 -0.81 0.11
CA LEU A 71 6.94 -1.13 0.51
C LEU A 71 6.97 -1.95 1.80
N GLY A 72 6.46 -1.38 2.89
CA GLY A 72 6.19 -2.08 4.14
C GLY A 72 4.85 -2.78 4.10
N LEU A 73 4.79 -4.04 4.52
CA LEU A 73 3.58 -4.85 4.61
C LEU A 73 3.51 -5.55 5.96
N THR A 74 2.35 -5.51 6.61
CA THR A 74 2.05 -6.34 7.77
C THR A 74 0.72 -7.04 7.56
N VAL A 75 0.72 -8.37 7.62
CA VAL A 75 -0.52 -9.16 7.53
C VAL A 75 -1.05 -9.42 8.93
N PHE A 76 -2.35 -9.24 9.13
CA PHE A 76 -3.00 -9.45 10.41
C PHE A 76 -4.45 -9.92 10.22
N ASN A 77 -5.09 -10.39 11.30
CA ASN A 77 -6.48 -10.83 11.29
C ASN A 77 -7.41 -9.83 12.00
N ASN A 78 -8.71 -10.11 11.98
CA ASN A 78 -9.75 -9.32 12.64
C ASN A 78 -9.62 -9.19 14.18
N GLU A 79 -8.82 -10.03 14.83
CA GLU A 79 -8.50 -9.95 16.25
C GLU A 79 -7.27 -9.07 16.52
N GLY A 80 -6.64 -8.52 15.46
CA GLY A 80 -5.41 -7.76 15.56
C GLY A 80 -4.14 -8.61 15.74
N ARG A 81 -4.22 -9.93 15.57
CA ARG A 81 -3.04 -10.81 15.62
C ARG A 81 -2.24 -10.67 14.35
N ILE A 82 -0.94 -10.39 14.50
CA ILE A 82 0.00 -10.23 13.38
C ILE A 82 0.49 -11.60 12.91
N GLY A 83 0.40 -11.85 11.61
CA GLY A 83 0.91 -13.05 10.93
C GLY A 83 2.31 -12.89 10.37
N GLY A 84 2.80 -11.65 10.27
CA GLY A 84 4.15 -11.30 9.85
C GLY A 84 4.24 -9.88 9.32
N SER A 85 5.48 -9.35 9.27
CA SER A 85 5.81 -8.05 8.69
C SER A 85 7.00 -8.17 7.74
N TRP A 86 6.91 -7.51 6.60
CA TRP A 86 7.88 -7.52 5.53
C TRP A 86 8.16 -6.11 5.02
N GLN A 87 9.36 -5.93 4.49
CA GLN A 87 9.77 -4.71 3.80
C GLN A 87 10.35 -5.08 2.44
N VAL A 88 9.65 -4.76 1.37
CA VAL A 88 10.15 -4.93 0.00
C VAL A 88 11.06 -3.78 -0.33
N ASN A 89 12.29 -4.08 -0.73
CA ASN A 89 13.26 -3.09 -1.21
C ASN A 89 13.31 -3.17 -2.74
N PHE A 90 12.82 -2.16 -3.46
CA PHE A 90 12.67 -2.20 -4.93
C PHE A 90 13.99 -2.04 -5.72
N ASN A 91 15.14 -2.18 -5.07
CA ASN A 91 16.45 -1.99 -5.70
C ASN A 91 16.69 -3.06 -6.79
N ASP A 92 16.33 -2.70 -8.02
CA ASP A 92 16.56 -3.41 -9.29
C ASP A 92 15.63 -4.58 -9.66
N PHE A 93 14.44 -4.71 -9.04
CA PHE A 93 13.46 -5.72 -9.49
C PHE A 93 12.01 -5.26 -9.33
N ASP A 94 11.17 -5.72 -10.26
CA ASP A 94 9.73 -5.50 -10.26
C ASP A 94 9.02 -6.69 -9.61
N VAL A 95 8.15 -6.40 -8.64
CA VAL A 95 7.40 -7.38 -7.84
C VAL A 95 5.91 -7.39 -8.18
N THR A 96 5.51 -6.54 -9.13
CA THR A 96 4.10 -6.22 -9.35
C THR A 96 3.28 -7.46 -9.71
N ASN A 97 3.78 -8.29 -10.62
CA ASN A 97 3.03 -9.44 -11.12
C ASN A 97 2.78 -10.46 -10.01
N ASP A 98 3.80 -10.72 -9.18
CA ASP A 98 3.67 -11.64 -8.04
C ASP A 98 2.70 -11.09 -6.98
N LEU A 99 2.70 -9.78 -6.72
CA LEU A 99 1.72 -9.16 -5.83
C LEU A 99 0.30 -9.31 -6.39
N GLN A 100 0.08 -9.04 -7.68
CA GLN A 100 -1.23 -9.23 -8.31
C GLN A 100 -1.71 -10.68 -8.21
N GLU A 101 -0.83 -11.65 -8.46
CA GLU A 101 -1.15 -13.08 -8.39
C GLU A 101 -1.57 -13.49 -6.99
N ILE A 102 -0.78 -13.10 -5.97
CA ILE A 102 -1.13 -13.39 -4.57
C ILE A 102 -2.48 -12.76 -4.21
N LEU A 103 -2.70 -11.49 -4.56
CA LEU A 103 -3.97 -10.82 -4.24
C LEU A 103 -5.17 -11.50 -4.91
N ALA A 104 -5.00 -12.00 -6.14
CA ALA A 104 -6.06 -12.74 -6.84
C ALA A 104 -6.43 -14.07 -6.15
N ASN A 105 -5.47 -14.72 -5.48
CA ASN A 105 -5.67 -16.04 -4.86
C ASN A 105 -6.44 -16.00 -3.52
N HIS A 106 -6.43 -14.87 -2.80
CA HIS A 106 -6.98 -14.80 -1.42
C HIS A 106 -8.34 -14.09 -1.31
N GLY A 107 -8.92 -13.62 -2.42
CA GLY A 107 -10.23 -12.97 -2.41
C GLY A 107 -10.23 -11.57 -1.76
N VAL A 108 -11.32 -11.21 -1.07
CA VAL A 108 -11.49 -9.84 -0.53
C VAL A 108 -10.58 -9.60 0.67
N ILE A 109 -9.44 -8.93 0.42
CA ILE A 109 -8.50 -8.43 1.42
C ILE A 109 -8.91 -7.03 1.87
N LYS A 110 -8.72 -6.73 3.15
CA LYS A 110 -8.88 -5.37 3.69
C LYS A 110 -7.53 -4.69 3.82
N TRP A 111 -7.40 -3.51 3.26
CA TRP A 111 -6.18 -2.70 3.31
C TRP A 111 -6.28 -1.63 4.37
N VAL A 112 -5.18 -1.41 5.09
CA VAL A 112 -5.08 -0.39 6.14
C VAL A 112 -3.84 0.46 5.88
N THR A 113 -3.99 1.76 5.97
CA THR A 113 -2.90 2.73 5.77
C THR A 113 -3.06 3.91 6.73
N PHE A 114 -2.06 4.79 6.82
CA PHE A 114 -2.10 5.98 7.66
C PHE A 114 -1.62 7.19 6.86
N HIS A 115 -2.52 8.15 6.60
CA HIS A 115 -2.24 9.29 5.72
C HIS A 115 -1.92 8.88 4.27
N GLY A 116 -2.58 7.82 3.82
CA GLY A 116 -2.10 6.96 2.76
C GLY A 116 -2.40 7.41 1.34
N LEU A 117 -2.71 8.69 1.10
CA LEU A 117 -3.13 9.11 -0.25
C LEU A 117 -2.00 8.88 -1.27
N TYR A 118 -0.76 9.23 -0.92
CA TYR A 118 0.41 8.95 -1.77
C TYR A 118 0.72 7.46 -1.85
N ASP A 119 0.63 6.75 -0.72
CA ASP A 119 0.89 5.30 -0.66
C ASP A 119 -0.09 4.53 -1.54
N LEU A 120 -1.38 4.91 -1.50
CA LEU A 120 -2.42 4.40 -2.39
C LEU A 120 -2.13 4.76 -3.84
N GLY A 121 -1.64 5.96 -4.12
CA GLY A 121 -1.23 6.36 -5.47
C GLY A 121 -0.14 5.45 -6.04
N TYR A 122 0.93 5.23 -5.28
CA TYR A 122 2.02 4.34 -5.69
C TYR A 122 1.59 2.89 -5.75
N LEU A 123 0.84 2.39 -4.76
CA LEU A 123 0.33 1.02 -4.74
C LEU A 123 -0.60 0.77 -5.93
N LEU A 124 -1.52 1.70 -6.22
CA LEU A 124 -2.41 1.59 -7.37
C LEU A 124 -1.62 1.57 -8.67
N ARG A 125 -0.71 2.54 -8.87
CA ARG A 125 0.14 2.61 -10.08
C ARG A 125 0.96 1.33 -10.27
N MET A 126 1.52 0.81 -9.18
CA MET A 126 2.26 -0.45 -9.20
C MET A 126 1.33 -1.59 -9.62
N LEU A 127 0.20 -1.80 -8.94
CA LEU A 127 -0.72 -2.90 -9.24
C LEU A 127 -1.44 -2.77 -10.58
N THR A 128 -1.63 -1.58 -11.14
CA THR A 128 -2.30 -1.43 -12.44
C THR A 128 -1.33 -1.33 -13.60
N GLN A 129 -0.03 -1.06 -13.35
CA GLN A 129 0.98 -0.79 -14.38
C GLN A 129 0.53 0.29 -15.39
N THR A 130 -0.31 1.22 -14.94
CA THR A 130 -0.85 2.31 -15.76
C THR A 130 -0.68 3.65 -15.03
N TYR A 131 -0.83 4.75 -15.77
CA TYR A 131 -0.85 6.07 -15.15
C TYR A 131 -2.02 6.21 -14.18
N THR A 132 -1.79 7.01 -13.14
CA THR A 132 -2.83 7.38 -12.17
C THR A 132 -4.01 8.03 -12.91
N PRO A 133 -5.29 7.80 -12.53
CA PRO A 133 -6.45 8.42 -13.17
C PRO A 133 -6.38 9.95 -13.26
N ASP A 134 -7.20 10.58 -14.11
CA ASP A 134 -7.12 12.03 -14.33
C ASP A 134 -7.92 12.83 -13.29
N SER A 135 -8.83 12.17 -12.57
CA SER A 135 -9.65 12.78 -11.52
C SER A 135 -9.63 11.98 -10.21
N VAL A 136 -9.82 12.68 -9.09
CA VAL A 136 -9.93 12.06 -7.76
C VAL A 136 -11.10 11.07 -7.67
N VAL A 137 -12.18 11.32 -8.42
CA VAL A 137 -13.36 10.44 -8.47
C VAL A 137 -13.02 9.13 -9.16
N GLU A 138 -12.35 9.19 -10.32
CA GLU A 138 -11.88 7.99 -11.01
C GLU A 138 -10.81 7.26 -10.22
N PHE A 139 -9.96 7.97 -9.50
CA PHE A 139 -8.99 7.39 -8.58
C PHE A 139 -9.67 6.58 -7.48
N ALA A 140 -10.63 7.19 -6.78
CA ALA A 140 -11.38 6.49 -5.72
C ALA A 140 -12.10 5.26 -6.27
N LYS A 141 -12.70 5.38 -7.46
CA LYS A 141 -13.32 4.24 -8.16
C LYS A 141 -12.30 3.14 -8.46
N LYS A 142 -11.13 3.50 -9.00
CA LYS A 142 -10.07 2.55 -9.37
C LYS A 142 -9.46 1.86 -8.15
N VAL A 143 -9.28 2.60 -7.05
CA VAL A 143 -8.87 2.04 -5.75
C VAL A 143 -9.89 1.01 -5.29
N GLY A 144 -11.19 1.30 -5.35
CA GLY A 144 -12.23 0.34 -4.98
C GLY A 144 -12.26 -0.90 -5.88
N GLU A 145 -12.03 -0.75 -7.18
CA GLU A 145 -11.95 -1.86 -8.15
C GLU A 145 -10.74 -2.78 -7.89
N VAL A 146 -9.57 -2.21 -7.56
CA VAL A 146 -8.30 -2.94 -7.47
C VAL A 146 -8.04 -3.46 -6.05
N LEU A 147 -8.33 -2.66 -5.04
CA LEU A 147 -7.99 -2.95 -3.63
C LEU A 147 -9.21 -3.36 -2.80
N GLY A 148 -10.44 -3.18 -3.32
CA GLY A 148 -11.65 -3.45 -2.56
C GLY A 148 -11.83 -2.47 -1.39
N SER A 149 -11.68 -2.95 -0.16
CA SER A 149 -11.88 -2.15 1.05
C SER A 149 -10.55 -1.58 1.57
N VAL A 150 -10.47 -0.25 1.64
CA VAL A 150 -9.32 0.49 2.18
C VAL A 150 -9.76 1.32 3.39
N TYR A 151 -8.99 1.25 4.47
CA TYR A 151 -9.21 2.00 5.70
C TYR A 151 -8.00 2.90 5.96
N ASP A 152 -8.19 4.23 5.88
CA ASP A 152 -7.17 5.18 6.33
C ASP A 152 -7.40 5.49 7.82
N VAL A 153 -6.46 5.06 8.65
CA VAL A 153 -6.55 5.20 10.12
C VAL A 153 -6.51 6.67 10.54
N LYS A 154 -5.76 7.52 9.84
CA LYS A 154 -5.71 8.95 10.14
C LYS A 154 -7.04 9.63 9.82
N PHE A 155 -7.66 9.26 8.70
CA PHE A 155 -9.00 9.73 8.38
C PHE A 155 -10.00 9.31 9.46
N MET A 156 -10.02 8.02 9.83
CA MET A 156 -10.92 7.51 10.87
C MET A 156 -10.71 8.22 12.22
N ALA A 157 -9.46 8.41 12.65
CA ALA A 157 -9.14 9.12 13.89
C ALA A 157 -9.67 10.56 13.89
N ASN A 158 -9.48 11.30 12.79
CA ASN A 158 -9.97 12.67 12.67
C ASN A 158 -11.50 12.76 12.71
N THR A 159 -12.22 11.74 12.23
CA THR A 159 -13.70 11.70 12.34
C THR A 159 -14.18 11.47 13.79
N ALA A 160 -13.35 10.90 14.65
CA ALA A 160 -13.70 10.63 16.04
C ALA A 160 -13.51 11.85 16.97
N THR A 161 -12.74 12.85 16.54
CA THR A 161 -12.44 14.06 17.31
C THR A 161 -13.07 15.32 16.70
N GLY A 162 -14.27 15.19 16.14
CA GLY A 162 -15.06 16.31 15.62
C GLY A 162 -15.51 17.29 16.70
#